data_AF-A0A5D4T9C5-F1
#
_entry.id   AF-A0A5D4T9C5-F1
#
_cell.length_a   1.000
_cell.length_b   1.000
_cell.length_c   1.000
_cell.angle_alpha   90.00
_cell.angle_beta   90.00
_cell.angle_gamma   90.00
#
_symmetry.space_group_name_H-M   'P 1'
#
loop_
_entity.id
_entity.type
_entity.pdbx_description
1 polymer ?
#
loop_
_entity_poly.entity_id
_entity_poly.type
_entity_poly.pdbx_seq_one_letter_code
_entity_poly.pdbx_strand_id
1 'polypeptide(L)'
;MKLSKFLGAVFLVFLLTVSHSVLANTNHSLNKTSFQNADDFYKNNVDKKDYQELTDAKLKVRKLIMVQDLPKIFNEEEWMNYPSSWKKYLKKDIIENTKDLSPEQQVYYFFSLKDDGEKIYIQDAMYYAKTKKIRSKGGGHWTKEQFKLKFEQN
;
A
#
# COMPACT_ATOMS: atom_id res chain seq x y z
N MET A 1 62.70 -40.27 23.29
CA MET A 1 61.86 -39.23 23.93
C MET A 1 60.71 -38.91 22.97
N LYS A 2 59.49 -39.41 23.22
CA LYS A 2 58.38 -39.36 22.26
C LYS A 2 57.55 -38.09 22.49
N LEU A 3 57.74 -37.10 21.62
CA LEU A 3 57.04 -35.83 21.59
C LEU A 3 55.76 -36.00 20.74
N SER A 4 54.73 -36.68 21.26
CA SER A 4 53.60 -37.04 20.39
C SER A 4 52.26 -37.26 21.08
N LYS A 5 51.89 -36.52 22.14
CA LYS A 5 50.55 -36.67 22.76
C LYS A 5 49.89 -35.41 23.34
N PHE A 6 50.37 -34.20 23.04
CA PHE A 6 49.79 -32.97 23.63
C PHE A 6 49.26 -31.93 22.64
N LEU A 7 49.38 -32.15 21.32
CA LEU A 7 48.84 -31.23 20.31
C LEU A 7 47.50 -31.66 19.69
N GLY A 8 46.95 -32.82 20.06
CA GLY A 8 45.68 -33.32 19.49
C GLY A 8 44.42 -32.77 20.18
N ALA A 9 44.53 -32.25 21.41
CA ALA A 9 43.37 -31.88 22.22
C ALA A 9 42.89 -30.44 22.00
N VAL A 10 43.74 -29.54 21.48
CA VAL A 10 43.38 -28.12 21.27
C VAL A 10 42.63 -27.90 19.96
N PHE A 11 42.83 -28.76 18.95
CA PHE A 11 42.16 -28.63 17.65
C PHE A 11 40.69 -29.09 17.67
N LEU A 12 40.29 -29.94 18.63
CA LEU A 12 38.93 -30.49 18.69
C LEU A 12 37.91 -29.55 19.35
N VAL A 13 38.35 -28.62 20.19
CA VAL A 13 37.46 -27.69 20.92
C VAL A 13 37.03 -26.51 20.03
N PHE A 14 37.83 -26.16 19.02
CA PHE A 14 37.50 -25.07 18.09
C PHE A 14 36.45 -25.43 17.03
N LEU A 15 36.18 -26.72 16.82
CA LEU A 15 35.17 -27.19 15.86
C LEU A 15 33.74 -27.20 16.43
N LEU A 16 33.56 -27.00 17.75
CA LEU A 16 32.24 -27.03 18.40
C LEU A 16 31.62 -25.64 18.65
N THR A 17 32.33 -24.54 18.38
CA THR A 17 31.81 -23.17 18.56
C THR A 17 31.31 -22.53 17.28
N VAL A 18 31.31 -23.26 16.15
CA VAL A 18 30.77 -22.80 14.87
C VAL A 18 29.48 -23.54 14.52
N SER A 19 28.66 -23.87 15.53
CA SER A 19 27.23 -24.14 15.33
C SER A 19 26.54 -22.81 15.06
N HIS A 20 26.74 -22.27 13.85
CA HIS A 20 25.81 -21.30 13.29
C HIS A 20 24.45 -22.00 13.20
N SER A 21 23.50 -21.53 14.00
CA SER A 21 22.09 -21.85 13.89
C SER A 21 21.60 -21.56 12.47
N VAL A 22 21.71 -22.55 11.58
CA VAL A 22 20.92 -22.56 10.35
C VAL A 22 19.54 -23.04 10.76
N LEU A 23 18.76 -22.10 11.27
CA LEU A 23 17.31 -22.20 11.37
C LEU A 23 16.77 -22.17 9.94
N ALA A 24 16.84 -23.30 9.25
CA ALA A 24 16.11 -23.54 8.02
C ALA A 24 14.64 -23.77 8.37
N ASN A 25 13.94 -22.69 8.72
CA ASN A 25 12.48 -22.70 8.67
C ASN A 25 12.12 -22.48 7.20
N THR A 26 11.94 -23.58 6.47
CA THR A 26 11.38 -23.60 5.12
C THR A 26 9.90 -23.20 5.16
N ASN A 27 9.64 -21.92 5.45
CA ASN A 27 8.37 -21.30 5.13
C ASN A 27 8.45 -20.86 3.67
N HIS A 28 8.04 -21.78 2.80
CA HIS A 28 7.35 -21.54 1.53
C HIS A 28 7.39 -20.07 1.03
N SER A 29 8.56 -19.57 0.63
CA SER A 29 8.66 -18.27 -0.02
C SER A 29 8.27 -18.44 -1.47
N LEU A 30 6.95 -18.47 -1.71
CA LEU A 30 6.35 -18.04 -2.95
C LEU A 30 7.16 -16.85 -3.48
N ASN A 31 7.62 -16.92 -4.74
CA ASN A 31 8.26 -15.83 -5.47
C ASN A 31 7.67 -14.46 -5.08
N LYS A 32 8.28 -13.80 -4.08
CA LYS A 32 7.78 -12.53 -3.57
C LYS A 32 8.29 -11.50 -4.56
N THR A 33 7.50 -11.28 -5.61
CA THR A 33 7.75 -10.20 -6.56
C THR A 33 7.87 -8.93 -5.73
N SER A 34 9.09 -8.42 -5.59
CA SER A 34 9.33 -7.22 -4.80
C SER A 34 8.81 -6.04 -5.61
N PHE A 35 7.64 -5.54 -5.22
CA PHE A 35 7.09 -4.32 -5.78
C PHE A 35 7.76 -3.13 -5.10
N GLN A 36 8.07 -2.09 -5.89
CA GLN A 36 8.50 -0.80 -5.36
C GLN A 36 7.44 -0.22 -4.42
N ASN A 37 7.83 0.60 -3.45
CA ASN A 37 6.86 1.26 -2.59
C ASN A 37 6.01 2.27 -3.41
N ALA A 38 4.88 2.68 -2.83
CA ALA A 38 3.92 3.54 -3.54
C ALA A 38 4.45 4.96 -3.80
N ASP A 39 5.30 5.49 -2.93
CA ASP A 39 5.92 6.81 -3.10
C ASP A 39 6.86 6.84 -4.31
N ASP A 40 7.71 5.83 -4.44
CA ASP A 40 8.64 5.69 -5.55
C ASP A 40 7.89 5.43 -6.86
N PHE A 41 6.81 4.64 -6.82
CA PHE A 41 5.92 4.49 -7.98
C PHE A 41 5.30 5.81 -8.41
N TYR A 42 4.77 6.58 -7.46
CA TYR A 42 4.17 7.89 -7.77
C TYR A 42 5.19 8.86 -8.38
N LYS A 43 6.42 8.90 -7.86
CA LYS A 43 7.46 9.82 -8.35
C LYS A 43 7.97 9.43 -9.73
N ASN A 44 8.21 8.14 -9.97
CA ASN A 44 9.01 7.68 -11.10
C ASN A 44 8.19 7.03 -12.23
N ASN A 45 6.94 6.62 -11.97
CA ASN A 45 6.18 5.79 -12.92
C ASN A 45 4.77 6.29 -13.23
N VAL A 46 4.16 7.09 -12.35
CA VAL A 46 2.83 7.67 -12.62
C VAL A 46 2.94 8.76 -13.68
N ASP A 47 2.24 8.57 -14.80
CA ASP A 47 1.99 9.64 -15.76
C ASP A 47 1.10 10.72 -15.11
N LYS A 48 1.56 11.97 -15.10
CA LYS A 48 0.82 13.09 -14.48
C LYS A 48 -0.45 13.46 -15.25
N LYS A 49 -0.63 12.97 -16.48
CA LYS A 49 -1.92 13.04 -17.20
C LYS A 49 -2.94 12.03 -16.68
N ASP A 50 -2.48 10.96 -16.07
CA ASP A 50 -3.35 9.94 -15.49
C ASP A 50 -3.73 10.27 -14.05
N TYR A 51 -2.75 10.73 -13.26
CA TYR A 51 -2.98 11.16 -11.90
C TYR A 51 -1.93 12.17 -11.46
N GLN A 52 -2.41 13.29 -10.93
CA GLN A 52 -1.56 14.28 -10.30
C GLN A 52 -2.18 14.67 -8.96
N GLU A 53 -1.43 14.49 -7.88
CA GLU A 53 -1.93 14.93 -6.59
C GLU A 53 -2.29 16.40 -6.61
N LEU A 54 -3.47 16.70 -6.05
CA LEU A 54 -3.93 18.07 -5.92
C LEU A 54 -2.93 18.87 -5.07
N THR A 55 -2.57 20.05 -5.56
CA THR A 55 -1.74 21.01 -4.81
C THR A 55 -2.47 21.42 -3.53
N ASP A 56 -1.75 21.39 -2.42
CA ASP A 56 -2.28 21.66 -1.06
C ASP A 56 -3.41 20.71 -0.63
N ALA A 57 -3.40 19.46 -1.12
CA ALA A 57 -4.32 18.43 -0.67
C ALA A 57 -4.22 18.23 0.85
N LYS A 58 -5.38 18.25 1.53
CA LYS A 58 -5.54 17.97 2.97
C LYS A 58 -5.34 16.49 3.29
N LEU A 59 -5.61 15.61 2.32
CA LEU A 59 -5.42 14.18 2.43
C LEU A 59 -4.71 13.67 1.18
N LYS A 60 -3.68 12.85 1.38
CA LYS A 60 -2.91 12.20 0.32
C LYS A 60 -2.70 10.75 0.70
N VAL A 61 -3.21 9.85 -0.10
CA VAL A 61 -3.05 8.41 0.09
C VAL A 61 -2.18 7.87 -1.04
N ARG A 62 -1.15 7.13 -0.66
CA ARG A 62 -0.29 6.37 -1.58
C ARG A 62 -0.07 5.00 -0.97
N LYS A 63 -0.72 3.97 -1.51
CA LYS A 63 -0.68 2.62 -0.93
C LYS A 63 -0.39 1.59 -2.01
N LEU A 64 0.55 0.69 -1.74
CA LEU A 64 0.63 -0.60 -2.40
C LEU A 64 -0.14 -1.59 -1.52
N ILE A 65 -1.26 -2.10 -2.01
CA ILE A 65 -2.23 -2.82 -1.18
C ILE A 65 -2.86 -3.98 -1.95
N MET A 66 -3.29 -5.01 -1.23
CA MET A 66 -4.06 -6.12 -1.79
C MET A 66 -5.48 -5.63 -2.09
N VAL A 67 -6.09 -6.11 -3.18
CA VAL A 67 -7.46 -5.75 -3.57
C VAL A 67 -8.46 -6.01 -2.43
N GLN A 68 -8.31 -7.10 -1.68
CA GLN A 68 -9.20 -7.40 -0.54
C GLN A 68 -9.10 -6.40 0.62
N ASP A 69 -7.96 -5.71 0.76
CA ASP A 69 -7.68 -4.78 1.86
C ASP A 69 -7.96 -3.32 1.48
N LEU A 70 -8.10 -3.03 0.18
CA LEU A 70 -8.42 -1.70 -0.36
C LEU A 70 -9.62 -1.04 0.32
N PRO A 71 -10.75 -1.72 0.57
CA PRO A 71 -11.89 -1.13 1.28
C PRO A 71 -11.61 -0.72 2.74
N LYS A 72 -10.51 -1.21 3.34
CA LYS A 72 -10.13 -0.93 4.74
C LYS A 72 -9.40 0.39 4.89
N ILE A 73 -8.86 0.98 3.81
CA ILE A 73 -8.15 2.26 3.85
C ILE A 73 -9.02 3.37 4.45
N PHE A 74 -10.33 3.33 4.19
CA PHE A 74 -11.28 4.32 4.69
C PHE A 74 -11.58 4.20 6.20
N ASN A 75 -11.00 3.21 6.88
CA ASN A 75 -11.06 3.08 8.32
C ASN A 75 -9.76 3.54 9.01
N GLU A 76 -8.75 3.95 8.24
CA GLU A 76 -7.49 4.44 8.80
C GLU A 76 -7.66 5.82 9.45
N GLU A 77 -6.73 6.18 10.33
CA GLU A 77 -6.77 7.40 11.16
C GLU A 77 -6.98 8.68 10.33
N GLU A 78 -6.30 8.78 9.19
CA GLU A 78 -6.38 9.91 8.26
C GLU A 78 -7.82 10.15 7.72
N TRP A 79 -8.68 9.13 7.78
CA TRP A 79 -10.08 9.18 7.33
C TRP A 79 -11.08 9.43 8.46
N MET A 80 -10.65 9.50 9.72
CA MET A 80 -11.57 9.53 10.87
C MET A 80 -12.44 10.80 10.91
N ASN A 81 -11.90 11.93 10.45
CA ASN A 81 -12.57 13.22 10.48
C ASN A 81 -13.55 13.45 9.31
N TYR A 82 -13.74 12.46 8.44
CA TYR A 82 -14.63 12.58 7.28
C TYR A 82 -15.97 11.86 7.50
N PRO A 83 -17.08 12.36 6.91
CA PRO A 83 -18.41 11.80 7.13
C PRO A 83 -18.48 10.31 6.81
N SER A 84 -19.13 9.54 7.69
CA SER A 84 -19.25 8.08 7.57
C SER A 84 -19.96 7.66 6.29
N SER A 85 -20.98 8.42 5.86
CA SER A 85 -21.72 8.15 4.63
C SER A 85 -20.86 8.36 3.37
N TRP A 86 -19.94 9.34 3.39
CA TRP A 86 -19.00 9.57 2.30
C TRP A 86 -17.97 8.45 2.22
N LYS A 87 -17.42 8.02 3.36
CA LYS A 87 -16.54 6.85 3.43
C LYS A 87 -17.23 5.59 2.92
N LYS A 88 -18.51 5.39 3.26
CA LYS A 88 -19.33 4.29 2.75
C LYS A 88 -19.53 4.38 1.23
N TYR A 89 -19.75 5.58 0.70
CA TYR A 89 -19.86 5.84 -0.74
C TYR A 89 -18.56 5.45 -1.47
N LEU A 90 -17.41 5.95 -1.02
CA LEU A 90 -16.10 5.63 -1.61
C LEU A 90 -15.78 4.13 -1.51
N LYS A 91 -16.08 3.52 -0.36
CA LYS A 91 -15.90 2.08 -0.16
C LYS A 91 -16.71 1.25 -1.15
N LYS A 92 -17.97 1.63 -1.40
CA LYS A 92 -18.82 0.96 -2.39
C LYS A 92 -18.25 1.10 -3.80
N ASP A 93 -17.80 2.30 -4.16
CA ASP A 93 -17.21 2.58 -5.46
C ASP A 93 -15.94 1.74 -5.70
N ILE A 94 -15.04 1.65 -4.72
CA ILE A 94 -13.86 0.79 -4.81
C ILE A 94 -14.23 -0.68 -4.98
N ILE A 95 -15.17 -1.20 -4.18
CA ILE A 95 -15.59 -2.61 -4.27
C ILE A 95 -16.13 -2.92 -5.67
N GLU A 96 -16.96 -2.04 -6.22
CA GLU A 96 -17.51 -2.21 -7.58
C GLU A 96 -16.41 -2.14 -8.65
N ASN A 97 -15.47 -1.19 -8.52
CA ASN A 97 -14.36 -1.00 -9.46
C ASN A 97 -13.34 -2.14 -9.43
N THR A 98 -13.30 -2.95 -8.37
CA THR A 98 -12.37 -4.08 -8.22
C THR A 98 -13.04 -5.46 -8.28
N LYS A 99 -14.34 -5.54 -8.60
CA LYS A 99 -15.11 -6.80 -8.55
C LYS A 99 -14.58 -7.92 -9.44
N ASP A 100 -13.88 -7.55 -10.51
CA ASP A 100 -13.29 -8.46 -11.52
C ASP A 100 -11.83 -8.83 -11.20
N LEU A 101 -11.27 -8.31 -10.12
CA LEU A 101 -9.89 -8.55 -9.71
C LEU A 101 -9.80 -9.67 -8.66
N SER A 102 -8.72 -10.46 -8.71
CA SER A 102 -8.44 -11.41 -7.63
C SER A 102 -8.17 -10.66 -6.31
N PRO A 103 -8.75 -11.12 -5.18
CA PRO A 103 -8.53 -10.52 -3.85
C PRO A 103 -7.05 -10.41 -3.45
N GLU A 104 -6.23 -11.35 -3.91
CA GLU A 104 -4.79 -11.47 -3.63
C GLU A 104 -3.92 -10.61 -4.55
N GLN A 105 -4.52 -9.96 -5.55
CA GLN A 105 -3.77 -9.09 -6.44
C GLN A 105 -3.35 -7.80 -5.73
N GLN A 106 -2.10 -7.38 -5.92
CA GLN A 106 -1.62 -6.08 -5.45
C GLN A 106 -1.85 -4.98 -6.49
N VAL A 107 -2.22 -3.81 -6.00
CA VAL A 107 -2.40 -2.59 -6.79
C VAL A 107 -1.77 -1.39 -6.06
N TYR A 108 -1.35 -0.40 -6.83
CA TYR A 108 -1.07 0.93 -6.30
C TYR A 108 -2.38 1.71 -6.30
N TYR A 109 -2.79 2.21 -5.13
CA TYR A 109 -3.93 3.11 -4.97
C TYR A 109 -3.42 4.49 -4.57
N PHE A 110 -3.87 5.49 -5.32
CA PHE A 110 -3.58 6.89 -5.08
C PHE A 110 -4.88 7.65 -4.90
N PHE A 111 -4.93 8.52 -3.89
CA PHE A 111 -6.06 9.42 -3.66
C PHE A 111 -5.54 10.76 -3.15
N SER A 112 -6.14 11.85 -3.61
CA SER A 112 -5.91 13.17 -3.04
C SER A 112 -7.23 13.93 -2.89
N LEU A 113 -7.38 14.61 -1.75
CA LEU A 113 -8.50 15.51 -1.49
C LEU A 113 -8.00 16.90 -1.17
N LYS A 114 -8.60 17.90 -1.81
CA LYS A 114 -8.43 19.32 -1.50
C LYS A 114 -9.76 19.92 -1.10
N ASP A 115 -9.75 20.73 -0.06
CA ASP A 115 -10.85 21.63 0.30
C ASP A 115 -10.30 23.05 0.26
N ASP A 116 -10.79 23.85 -0.70
CA ASP A 116 -10.33 25.23 -0.94
C ASP A 116 -11.13 26.29 -0.18
N GLY A 117 -12.09 25.88 0.65
CA GLY A 117 -13.02 26.78 1.33
C GLY A 117 -14.43 26.74 0.74
N GLU A 118 -14.57 26.57 -0.57
CA GLU A 118 -15.86 26.59 -1.29
C GLU A 118 -16.24 25.22 -1.85
N LYS A 119 -15.24 24.48 -2.33
CA LYS A 119 -15.39 23.20 -3.00
C LYS A 119 -14.46 22.15 -2.39
N ILE A 120 -14.94 20.91 -2.45
CA ILE A 120 -14.17 19.72 -2.15
C ILE A 120 -13.84 19.06 -3.48
N TYR A 121 -12.55 18.95 -3.79
CA TYR A 121 -12.01 18.29 -4.97
C TYR A 121 -11.40 16.96 -4.57
N ILE A 122 -11.61 15.97 -5.42
CA ILE A 122 -10.98 14.66 -5.29
C ILE A 122 -10.31 14.27 -6.60
N GLN A 123 -9.22 13.53 -6.48
CA GLN A 123 -8.66 12.72 -7.56
C GLN A 123 -8.23 11.38 -7.01
N ASP A 124 -8.39 10.33 -7.80
CA ASP A 124 -7.95 9.00 -7.48
C ASP A 124 -7.41 8.29 -8.72
N ALA A 125 -6.51 7.33 -8.50
CA ALA A 125 -6.09 6.41 -9.54
C ALA A 125 -5.62 5.09 -8.95
N MET A 126 -5.82 4.03 -9.71
CA MET A 126 -5.38 2.69 -9.38
C MET A 126 -4.55 2.11 -10.51
N TYR A 127 -3.42 1.49 -10.18
CA TYR A 127 -2.53 0.84 -11.12
C TYR A 127 -2.30 -0.61 -10.72
N TYR A 128 -2.26 -1.50 -11.70
CA TYR A 128 -1.84 -2.87 -11.47
C TYR A 128 -0.37 -2.91 -11.02
N ALA A 129 -0.07 -3.54 -9.88
CA ALA A 129 1.30 -3.55 -9.37
C ALA A 129 2.27 -4.28 -10.32
N LYS A 130 1.81 -5.37 -10.93
CA LYS A 130 2.60 -6.22 -11.85
C LYS A 130 2.91 -5.56 -13.19
N THR A 131 1.94 -4.93 -13.82
CA THR A 131 2.09 -4.38 -15.17
C THR A 131 2.38 -2.89 -15.18
N LYS A 132 2.23 -2.22 -14.03
CA LYS A 132 2.29 -0.76 -13.88
C LYS A 132 1.28 0.00 -14.75
N LYS A 133 0.34 -0.70 -15.38
CA LYS A 133 -0.72 -0.10 -16.21
C LYS A 133 -1.82 0.45 -15.31
N ILE A 134 -2.38 1.57 -15.73
CA ILE A 134 -3.56 2.14 -15.10
C ILE A 134 -4.74 1.17 -15.20
N ARG A 135 -5.49 1.03 -14.12
CA ARG A 135 -6.72 0.25 -14.03
C ARG A 135 -7.95 1.17 -13.97
N SER A 136 -7.86 2.22 -13.18
CA SER A 136 -8.90 3.23 -13.07
C SER A 136 -8.28 4.57 -12.72
N LYS A 137 -8.98 5.63 -13.10
CA LYS A 137 -8.76 6.98 -12.59
C LYS A 137 -10.11 7.67 -12.46
N GLY A 138 -10.20 8.50 -11.44
CA GLY A 138 -11.39 9.22 -11.09
C GLY A 138 -11.03 10.59 -10.57
N GLY A 139 -12.04 11.45 -10.55
CA GLY A 139 -11.90 12.79 -10.03
C GLY A 139 -13.20 13.54 -10.18
N GLY A 140 -13.35 14.56 -9.35
CA GLY A 140 -14.55 15.34 -9.32
C GLY A 140 -14.50 16.41 -8.27
N HIS A 141 -15.57 17.17 -8.19
CA HIS A 141 -15.73 18.15 -7.15
C HIS A 141 -17.20 18.31 -6.78
N TRP A 142 -17.41 18.78 -5.56
CA TRP A 142 -18.69 19.26 -5.07
C TRP A 142 -18.50 20.64 -4.46
N THR A 143 -19.51 21.50 -4.53
CA THR A 143 -19.57 22.61 -3.58
C THR A 143 -19.73 22.05 -2.17
N LYS A 144 -19.32 22.79 -1.14
CA LYS A 144 -19.52 22.37 0.26
C LYS A 144 -20.99 22.12 0.58
N GLU A 145 -21.88 22.93 0.03
CA GLU A 145 -23.32 22.73 0.19
C GLU A 145 -23.77 21.39 -0.40
N GLN A 146 -23.38 21.08 -1.64
CA GLN A 146 -23.69 19.80 -2.28
C GLN A 146 -23.11 18.62 -1.50
N PHE A 147 -21.88 18.75 -1.01
CA PHE A 147 -21.24 17.71 -0.21
C PHE A 147 -21.99 17.46 1.10
N LYS A 148 -22.35 18.53 1.81
CA LYS A 148 -23.11 18.47 3.06
C LYS A 148 -24.48 17.83 2.85
N LEU A 149 -25.24 18.28 1.84
CA LEU A 149 -26.54 17.70 1.49
C LEU A 149 -26.43 16.21 1.17
N LYS A 150 -25.38 15.81 0.45
CA LYS A 150 -25.21 14.43 0.00
C LYS A 150 -24.70 13.50 1.10
N PHE A 151 -23.82 13.98 1.99
CA PHE A 151 -23.03 13.11 2.86
C PHE A 151 -23.08 13.45 4.37
N GLU A 152 -23.56 14.61 4.79
CA GLU A 152 -23.57 14.99 6.20
C GLU A 152 -24.97 15.00 6.82
N GLN A 153 -26.03 14.96 6.01
CA GLN A 153 -27.42 14.98 6.47
C GLN A 153 -28.03 13.59 6.72
N ASN A 154 -27.24 12.51 6.61
CA ASN A 154 -27.69 11.12 6.78
C ASN A 154 -26.97 10.42 7.94
#